data_AF-A0A7R8CT41-F1
#
_entry.id   AF-A0A7R8CT41-F1
#
_cell.length_a   1.000
_cell.length_b   1.000
_cell.length_c   1.000
_cell.angle_alpha   90.00
_cell.angle_beta   90.00
_cell.angle_gamma   90.00
#
_symmetry.space_group_name_H-M   'P 1'
#
loop_
_entity.id
_entity.type
_entity.pdbx_description
1 polymer ?
#
loop_
_entity_poly.entity_id
_entity_poly.type
_entity_poly.pdbx_seq_one_letter_code
_entity_poly.pdbx_strand_id
1 'polypeptide(L)'
;MLSKGKGLKIFFELRGELQIFIYSQNASECESLFTDEFTLCKLAYMVDIFAIFNSIHTGLQTKDNTKISLSESISSFKMKLELRINKINQKKLYMFPTLAQLVEEAGNEIDIEDLYGLIQEHLKNLTVHIRKYFTINPFNASVSDVSEAAEEEFIDIKNSFEGKSWFGLVNCNYKIFGEKISKNSQ
;
A
#
# COMPACT_ATOMS: atom_id res chain seq x y z
N MET A 1 -6.15 10.05 -0.73
CA MET A 1 -6.21 8.66 -0.21
C MET A 1 -6.73 8.57 1.22
N LEU A 2 -6.42 9.53 2.12
CA LEU A 2 -6.87 9.46 3.53
C LEU A 2 -8.39 9.42 3.68
N SER A 3 -9.12 10.25 2.94
CA SER A 3 -10.59 10.29 2.98
C SER A 3 -11.21 8.98 2.51
N LYS A 4 -10.67 8.36 1.46
CA LYS A 4 -11.13 7.08 0.92
C LYS A 4 -10.86 5.92 1.90
N GLY A 5 -9.67 5.87 2.51
CA GLY A 5 -9.36 4.85 3.51
C GLY A 5 -10.19 4.98 4.80
N LYS A 6 -10.43 6.21 5.27
CA LYS A 6 -11.35 6.48 6.39
C LYS A 6 -12.79 6.09 6.05
N GLY A 7 -13.26 6.46 4.86
CA GLY A 7 -14.59 6.09 4.37
C GLY A 7 -14.76 4.57 4.29
N LEU A 8 -13.77 3.85 3.77
CA LEU A 8 -13.79 2.40 3.69
C LEU A 8 -13.82 1.73 5.09
N LYS A 9 -13.02 2.24 6.03
CA LYS A 9 -13.02 1.74 7.41
C LYS A 9 -14.40 1.95 8.07
N ILE A 10 -14.95 3.16 7.99
CA ILE A 10 -16.27 3.49 8.55
C ILE A 10 -17.36 2.62 7.89
N PHE A 11 -17.31 2.49 6.56
CA PHE A 11 -18.23 1.63 5.82
C PHE A 11 -18.17 0.18 6.30
N PHE A 12 -16.97 -0.36 6.52
CA PHE A 12 -16.79 -1.72 7.02
C PHE A 12 -17.25 -1.89 8.47
N GLU A 13 -17.02 -0.89 9.32
CA GLU A 13 -17.49 -0.89 10.71
C GLU A 13 -19.02 -0.86 10.80
N LEU A 14 -19.69 -0.13 9.91
CA LEU A 14 -21.15 0.01 9.84
C LEU A 14 -21.85 -1.07 8.98
N ARG A 15 -21.13 -2.14 8.60
CA ARG A 15 -21.63 -3.12 7.63
C ARG A 15 -22.94 -3.80 8.04
N GLY A 16 -23.13 -4.06 9.34
CA GLY A 16 -24.36 -4.66 9.86
C GLY A 16 -25.56 -3.71 9.78
N GLU A 17 -25.36 -2.44 10.15
CA GLU A 17 -26.40 -1.40 10.05
C GLU A 17 -26.75 -1.11 8.58
N LEU A 18 -25.74 -1.07 7.70
CA LEU A 18 -25.93 -0.88 6.27
C LEU A 18 -26.68 -2.04 5.63
N GLN A 19 -26.43 -3.28 6.07
CA GLN A 19 -27.16 -4.46 5.61
C GLN A 19 -28.65 -4.35 5.95
N ILE A 20 -28.99 -4.02 7.20
CA ILE A 20 -30.38 -3.83 7.65
C ILE A 20 -31.06 -2.72 6.83
N PHE A 21 -30.35 -1.61 6.64
CA PHE A 21 -30.86 -0.48 5.86
C PHE A 21 -31.11 -0.86 4.39
N ILE A 22 -30.16 -1.50 3.72
CA ILE A 22 -30.29 -1.93 2.32
C ILE A 22 -31.46 -2.91 2.14
N TYR A 23 -31.62 -3.86 3.06
CA TYR A 23 -32.75 -4.78 3.07
C TYR A 23 -34.09 -4.04 3.19
N SER A 24 -34.17 -3.02 4.06
CA SER A 24 -35.37 -2.19 4.20
C SER A 24 -35.71 -1.37 2.94
N GLN A 25 -34.71 -1.11 2.09
CA GLN A 25 -34.84 -0.30 0.87
C GLN A 25 -35.03 -1.15 -0.40
N ASN A 26 -35.11 -2.49 -0.29
CA ASN A 26 -35.21 -3.43 -1.43
C ASN A 26 -34.10 -3.25 -2.49
N ALA A 27 -32.90 -2.83 -2.09
CA ALA A 27 -31.78 -2.61 -3.00
C ALA A 27 -30.92 -3.89 -3.18
N SER A 28 -31.48 -4.87 -3.88
CA SER A 28 -30.90 -6.22 -4.08
C SER A 28 -29.51 -6.21 -4.72
N GLU A 29 -29.19 -5.21 -5.53
CA GLU A 29 -27.88 -5.06 -6.18
C GLU A 29 -26.72 -4.94 -5.17
N CYS A 30 -26.98 -4.39 -3.99
CA CYS A 30 -25.98 -4.18 -2.94
C CYS A 30 -25.98 -5.27 -1.87
N GLU A 31 -26.94 -6.19 -1.90
CA GLU A 31 -27.14 -7.19 -0.83
C GLU A 31 -25.94 -8.14 -0.72
N SER A 32 -25.42 -8.59 -1.87
CA SER A 32 -24.26 -9.48 -1.95
C SER A 32 -22.98 -8.92 -1.32
N LEU A 33 -22.84 -7.60 -1.21
CA LEU A 33 -21.69 -6.96 -0.55
C LEU A 33 -21.65 -7.22 0.96
N PHE A 34 -22.79 -7.59 1.55
CA PHE A 34 -22.96 -7.76 3.00
C PHE A 34 -23.37 -9.17 3.41
N THR A 35 -23.71 -10.05 2.46
CA THR A 35 -24.14 -11.43 2.73
C THR A 35 -23.14 -12.49 2.31
N ASP A 36 -22.18 -12.16 1.43
CA ASP A 36 -21.12 -13.08 1.01
C ASP A 36 -19.86 -12.91 1.88
N GLU A 37 -19.55 -13.92 2.69
CA GLU A 37 -18.40 -13.93 3.60
C GLU A 37 -17.06 -13.74 2.87
N PHE A 38 -16.93 -14.30 1.65
CA PHE A 38 -15.73 -14.12 0.84
C PHE A 38 -15.55 -12.65 0.42
N THR A 39 -16.63 -11.96 0.06
CA THR A 39 -16.63 -10.52 -0.25
C THR A 39 -16.35 -9.67 0.97
N LEU A 40 -16.92 -9.99 2.13
CA LEU A 40 -16.60 -9.33 3.39
C LEU A 40 -15.11 -9.47 3.73
N CYS A 41 -14.51 -10.63 3.50
CA CYS A 41 -13.07 -10.84 3.67
C CYS A 41 -12.23 -9.98 2.71
N LYS A 42 -12.64 -9.83 1.45
CA LYS A 42 -11.96 -8.89 0.53
C LYS A 42 -12.04 -7.45 1.03
N LEU A 43 -13.18 -7.02 1.57
CA LEU A 43 -13.35 -5.68 2.13
C LEU A 43 -12.49 -5.48 3.40
N ALA A 44 -12.48 -6.46 4.30
CA ALA A 44 -11.66 -6.46 5.51
C ALA A 44 -10.16 -6.33 5.16
N TYR A 45 -9.69 -7.11 4.18
CA TYR A 45 -8.35 -7.01 3.63
C TYR A 45 -8.04 -5.61 3.10
N MET A 46 -8.97 -5.01 2.35
CA MET A 46 -8.80 -3.66 1.82
C MET A 46 -8.67 -2.64 2.95
N VAL A 47 -9.49 -2.72 4.01
CA VAL A 47 -9.36 -1.85 5.19
C VAL A 47 -7.94 -1.91 5.77
N ASP A 48 -7.40 -3.12 5.96
CA ASP A 48 -6.05 -3.33 6.48
C ASP A 48 -4.97 -2.76 5.57
N ILE A 49 -5.08 -2.93 4.24
CA ILE A 49 -4.14 -2.37 3.26
C ILE A 49 -4.19 -0.84 3.22
N PHE A 50 -5.39 -0.26 3.23
CA PHE A 50 -5.55 1.20 3.23
C PHE A 50 -5.00 1.84 4.52
N ALA A 51 -5.01 1.14 5.65
CA ALA A 51 -4.32 1.59 6.85
C ALA A 51 -2.80 1.74 6.65
N ILE A 52 -2.19 0.87 5.84
CA ILE A 52 -0.76 0.99 5.46
C ILE A 52 -0.53 2.24 4.61
N PHE A 53 -1.39 2.49 3.62
CA PHE A 53 -1.30 3.68 2.78
C PHE A 53 -1.47 4.97 3.59
N ASN A 54 -2.35 4.96 4.59
CA ASN A 54 -2.51 6.09 5.49
C ASN A 54 -1.22 6.40 6.27
N SER A 55 -0.37 5.40 6.56
CA SER A 55 0.92 5.66 7.21
C SER A 55 1.88 6.51 6.37
N ILE A 56 1.86 6.36 5.04
CA ILE A 56 2.62 7.24 4.13
C ILE A 56 2.06 8.66 4.17
N HIS A 57 0.73 8.75 4.10
CA HIS A 57 0.07 10.04 3.95
C HIS A 57 0.13 10.89 5.23
N THR A 58 0.03 10.27 6.40
CA THR A 58 0.25 10.97 7.68
C THR A 58 1.69 11.47 7.78
N GLY A 59 2.67 10.63 7.42
CA GLY A 59 4.09 11.05 7.34
C GLY A 59 4.28 12.25 6.40
N LEU A 60 3.59 12.25 5.26
CA LEU A 60 3.56 13.35 4.28
C LEU A 60 2.83 14.63 4.75
N GLN A 61 1.95 14.56 5.74
CA GLN A 61 1.14 15.69 6.21
C GLN A 61 1.69 16.37 7.47
N THR A 62 2.60 15.74 8.20
CA THR A 62 3.26 16.38 9.36
C THR A 62 4.07 17.60 8.92
N LYS A 63 3.91 18.73 9.62
CA LYS A 63 4.43 20.06 9.23
C LYS A 63 5.97 20.20 9.18
N ASP A 64 6.72 19.19 9.62
CA ASP A 64 8.19 19.20 9.70
C ASP A 64 8.88 18.39 8.57
N ASN A 65 8.23 18.28 7.42
CA ASN A 65 8.71 17.44 6.32
C ASN A 65 9.88 18.07 5.56
N THR A 66 11.09 17.83 6.06
CA THR A 66 12.29 17.84 5.22
C THR A 66 12.18 16.73 4.16
N LYS A 67 12.78 16.91 2.98
CA LYS A 67 12.76 15.90 1.89
C LYS A 67 13.26 14.51 2.33
N ILE A 68 14.01 14.45 3.44
CA ILE A 68 14.52 13.23 4.08
C ILE A 68 13.37 12.41 4.69
N SER A 69 12.36 13.03 5.33
CA SER A 69 11.25 12.31 5.98
C SER A 69 10.35 11.57 4.98
N LEU A 70 10.21 12.10 3.76
CA LEU A 70 9.42 11.46 2.70
C LEU A 70 10.10 10.19 2.18
N SER A 71 11.40 10.26 1.92
CA SER A 71 12.17 9.09 1.47
C SER A 71 12.14 7.98 2.53
N GLU A 72 12.27 8.32 3.80
CA GLU A 72 12.16 7.39 4.93
C GLU A 72 10.76 6.78 5.04
N SER A 73 9.71 7.60 4.85
CA SER A 73 8.31 7.13 4.87
C SER A 73 8.01 6.14 3.75
N ILE A 74 8.49 6.41 2.52
CA ILE A 74 8.36 5.50 1.38
C ILE A 74 9.15 4.20 1.63
N SER A 75 10.35 4.30 2.22
CA SER A 75 11.17 3.15 2.59
C SER A 75 10.45 2.26 3.60
N SER A 76 9.99 2.86 4.69
CA SER A 76 9.25 2.17 5.75
C SER A 76 8.01 1.47 5.19
N PHE A 77 7.30 2.14 4.27
CA PHE A 77 6.15 1.56 3.61
C PHE A 77 6.50 0.33 2.76
N LYS A 78 7.54 0.41 1.91
CA LYS A 78 8.01 -0.74 1.12
C LYS A 78 8.39 -1.92 2.01
N MET A 79 9.14 -1.68 3.09
CA MET A 79 9.53 -2.72 4.04
C MET A 79 8.31 -3.35 4.75
N LYS A 80 7.34 -2.54 5.17
CA LYS A 80 6.09 -3.04 5.77
C LYS A 80 5.26 -3.86 4.79
N LEU A 81 5.27 -3.52 3.51
CA LEU A 81 4.58 -4.28 2.47
C LEU A 81 5.26 -5.63 2.22
N GLU A 82 6.59 -5.65 2.08
CA GLU A 82 7.37 -6.88 1.93
C GLU A 82 7.23 -7.82 3.13
N LEU A 83 7.24 -7.27 4.34
CA LEU A 83 6.99 -8.05 5.55
C LEU A 83 5.63 -8.75 5.48
N ARG A 84 4.58 -8.06 5.04
CA ARG A 84 3.24 -8.63 4.93
C ARG A 84 3.14 -9.70 3.85
N ILE A 85 3.78 -9.51 2.69
CA ILE A 85 3.91 -10.54 1.65
C ILE A 85 4.52 -11.81 2.25
N ASN A 86 5.63 -11.65 2.98
CA ASN A 86 6.30 -12.79 3.62
C ASN A 86 5.40 -13.50 4.64
N LYS A 87 4.57 -12.78 5.40
CA LYS A 87 3.63 -13.39 6.35
C LYS A 87 2.48 -14.10 5.66
N ILE A 88 1.91 -13.52 4.61
CA ILE A 88 0.88 -14.19 3.80
C ILE A 88 1.42 -15.46 3.15
N ASN A 89 2.64 -15.45 2.61
CA ASN A 89 3.27 -16.64 2.06
C ASN A 89 3.50 -17.74 3.11
N GLN A 90 3.60 -17.37 4.38
CA GLN A 90 3.67 -18.30 5.52
C GLN A 90 2.27 -18.66 6.07
N LYS A 91 1.19 -18.25 5.39
CA LYS A 91 -0.20 -18.47 5.83
C LYS A 91 -0.49 -17.85 7.20
N LYS A 92 0.03 -16.63 7.43
CA LYS A 92 -0.12 -15.88 8.67
C LYS A 92 -0.88 -14.57 8.44
N LEU A 93 -2.07 -14.47 9.03
CA LEU A 93 -2.99 -13.33 8.86
C LEU A 93 -2.85 -12.23 9.93
N TYR A 94 -2.10 -12.43 11.02
CA TYR A 94 -2.03 -11.47 12.13
C TYR A 94 -1.61 -10.03 11.75
N MET A 95 -1.00 -9.82 10.58
CA MET A 95 -0.65 -8.50 10.04
C MET A 95 -1.81 -7.76 9.36
N PHE A 96 -2.96 -8.43 9.29
CA PHE A 96 -4.25 -8.00 8.73
C PHE A 96 -5.31 -8.25 9.80
N PRO A 97 -5.34 -7.43 10.87
CA PRO A 97 -6.17 -7.70 12.05
C PRO A 97 -7.67 -7.71 11.71
N THR A 98 -8.15 -6.82 10.84
CA THR A 98 -9.57 -6.79 10.45
C THR A 98 -9.93 -8.04 9.66
N LEU A 99 -9.06 -8.47 8.74
CA LEU A 99 -9.25 -9.72 8.01
C LEU A 99 -9.16 -10.95 8.91
N ALA A 100 -8.17 -11.01 9.80
CA ALA A 100 -7.94 -12.16 10.66
C ALA A 100 -9.15 -12.43 11.58
N GLN A 101 -9.72 -11.36 12.14
CA GLN A 101 -10.94 -11.45 12.94
C GLN A 101 -12.10 -12.02 12.11
N LEU A 102 -12.32 -11.50 10.89
CA LEU A 102 -13.45 -11.94 10.07
C LEU A 102 -13.29 -13.40 9.59
N VAL A 103 -12.07 -13.83 9.26
CA VAL A 103 -11.79 -15.23 8.91
C VAL A 103 -12.04 -16.17 10.10
N GLU A 104 -11.73 -15.73 11.32
CA GLU A 104 -12.02 -16.48 12.55
C GLU A 104 -13.54 -16.58 12.78
N GLU A 105 -14.29 -15.51 12.53
CA GLU A 105 -15.75 -15.46 12.64
C GLU A 105 -16.45 -16.36 11.60
N ALA A 106 -15.98 -16.36 10.35
CA ALA A 106 -16.58 -17.10 9.24
C ALA A 106 -16.24 -18.62 9.23
N GLY A 107 -15.19 -19.04 9.94
CA GLY A 107 -14.83 -20.45 10.07
C GLY A 107 -14.56 -21.15 8.72
N ASN A 108 -15.36 -22.17 8.39
CA ASN A 108 -15.20 -23.00 7.18
C ASN A 108 -16.03 -22.50 5.98
N GLU A 109 -16.73 -21.38 6.10
CA GLU A 109 -17.57 -20.83 5.02
C GLU A 109 -16.75 -20.20 3.89
N ILE A 110 -15.44 -20.07 4.10
CA ILE A 110 -14.50 -19.41 3.20
C ILE A 110 -13.45 -20.39 2.73
N ASP A 111 -13.21 -20.44 1.41
CA ASP A 111 -11.99 -21.05 0.88
C ASP A 111 -10.79 -20.15 1.21
N ILE A 112 -10.11 -20.48 2.30
CA ILE A 112 -8.97 -19.72 2.79
C ILE A 112 -7.78 -19.78 1.82
N GLU A 113 -7.65 -20.85 1.03
CA GLU A 113 -6.56 -20.99 0.05
C GLU A 113 -6.74 -20.03 -1.11
N ASP A 114 -7.97 -19.92 -1.64
CA ASP A 114 -8.33 -18.92 -2.66
C ASP A 114 -8.13 -17.49 -2.15
N LEU A 115 -8.52 -17.22 -0.90
CA LEU A 115 -8.30 -15.92 -0.26
C LEU A 115 -6.80 -15.58 -0.18
N TYR A 116 -5.97 -16.54 0.23
CA TYR A 116 -4.52 -16.36 0.24
C TYR A 116 -3.96 -16.06 -1.15
N GLY A 117 -4.38 -16.82 -2.17
CA GLY A 117 -3.97 -16.61 -3.56
C GLY A 117 -4.28 -15.19 -4.05
N LEU A 118 -5.50 -14.72 -3.78
CA LEU A 118 -5.95 -13.37 -4.13
C LEU A 118 -5.11 -12.29 -3.45
N ILE A 119 -4.84 -12.44 -2.15
CA ILE A 119 -4.04 -11.48 -1.39
C ILE A 119 -2.59 -11.46 -1.89
N GLN A 120 -2.01 -12.63 -2.18
CA GLN A 120 -0.65 -12.74 -2.71
C GLN A 120 -0.52 -12.02 -4.05
N GLU A 121 -1.45 -12.27 -4.97
CA GLU A 121 -1.48 -11.64 -6.27
C GLU A 121 -1.62 -10.12 -6.15
N HIS A 122 -2.58 -9.65 -5.35
CA HIS A 122 -2.79 -8.21 -5.17
C HIS A 122 -1.56 -7.53 -4.57
N LEU A 123 -0.95 -8.10 -3.52
CA LEU A 123 0.26 -7.54 -2.92
C LEU A 123 1.44 -7.48 -3.90
N LYS A 124 1.63 -8.53 -4.71
CA LYS A 124 2.67 -8.56 -5.76
C LYS A 124 2.44 -7.45 -6.78
N ASN A 125 1.22 -7.31 -7.28
CA ASN A 125 0.84 -6.25 -8.21
C ASN A 125 1.03 -4.86 -7.59
N LEU A 126 0.68 -4.71 -6.30
CA LEU A 126 0.85 -3.47 -5.57
C LEU A 126 2.33 -3.08 -5.45
N THR A 127 3.22 -4.02 -5.15
CA THR A 127 4.68 -3.78 -5.13
C THR A 127 5.19 -3.28 -6.48
N VAL A 128 4.74 -3.85 -7.60
CA VAL A 128 5.12 -3.39 -8.95
C VAL A 128 4.68 -1.94 -9.18
N HIS A 129 3.43 -1.61 -8.84
CA HIS A 129 2.90 -0.26 -9.00
C HIS A 129 3.62 0.78 -8.12
N ILE A 130 3.88 0.45 -6.85
CA ILE A 130 4.61 1.31 -5.92
C ILE A 130 6.04 1.54 -6.40
N ARG A 131 6.72 0.49 -6.87
CA ARG A 131 8.04 0.64 -7.47
C ARG A 131 7.97 1.62 -8.62
N LYS A 132 7.10 1.40 -9.61
CA LYS A 132 6.92 2.31 -10.75
C LYS A 132 6.64 3.76 -10.34
N TYR A 133 5.77 3.97 -9.35
CA TYR A 133 5.39 5.30 -8.88
C TYR A 133 6.54 6.03 -8.18
N PHE A 134 7.34 5.33 -7.37
CA PHE A 134 8.42 5.91 -6.57
C PHE A 134 9.84 5.68 -7.13
N THR A 135 9.99 5.05 -8.30
CA THR A 135 11.26 4.95 -9.05
C THR A 135 11.44 6.08 -10.06
N ILE A 136 10.50 7.03 -10.13
CA ILE A 136 10.71 8.26 -10.89
C ILE A 136 11.83 9.02 -10.17
N ASN A 137 13.05 8.81 -10.66
CA ASN A 137 14.16 9.67 -10.34
C ASN A 137 13.75 11.08 -10.84
N PRO A 138 13.65 12.09 -9.95
CA PRO A 138 13.29 13.44 -10.38
C PRO A 138 14.29 14.01 -11.40
N PHE A 139 15.49 13.41 -11.51
CA PHE A 139 16.50 13.74 -12.52
C PHE A 139 16.33 12.98 -13.85
N ASN A 140 15.35 12.06 -13.95
CA ASN A 140 14.95 11.39 -15.20
C ASN A 140 13.54 11.78 -15.67
N ALA A 141 12.79 12.55 -14.88
CA ALA A 141 11.50 13.08 -15.33
C ALA A 141 11.68 14.02 -16.54
N SER A 142 10.66 14.07 -17.40
CA SER A 142 10.65 14.92 -18.58
C SER A 142 10.47 16.38 -18.17
N VAL A 143 11.05 17.31 -18.94
CA VAL A 143 10.79 18.75 -18.74
C VAL A 143 9.31 19.06 -18.96
N SER A 144 8.65 18.29 -19.83
CA SER A 144 7.21 18.39 -20.10
C SER A 144 6.30 17.97 -18.92
N ASP A 145 6.86 17.41 -17.85
CA ASP A 145 6.09 16.97 -16.67
C ASP A 145 5.88 18.11 -15.65
N VAL A 146 6.51 19.28 -15.87
CA VAL A 146 6.38 20.48 -15.01
C VAL A 146 5.71 21.62 -15.77
N SER A 147 5.23 22.64 -15.05
CA SER A 147 4.66 23.85 -15.69
C SER A 147 5.73 24.60 -16.48
N GLU A 148 5.37 25.25 -17.59
CA GLU A 148 6.26 26.07 -18.42
C GLU A 148 7.13 27.03 -17.61
N ALA A 149 6.55 27.69 -16.60
CA ALA A 149 7.25 28.63 -15.72
C ALA A 149 8.35 28.02 -14.83
N ALA A 150 8.41 26.68 -14.72
CA ALA A 150 9.36 25.95 -13.88
C ALA A 150 10.33 25.09 -14.72
N GLU A 151 10.23 25.10 -16.05
CA GLU A 151 11.02 24.23 -16.94
C GLU A 151 12.52 24.53 -16.87
N GLU A 152 12.92 25.81 -16.92
CA GLU A 152 14.34 26.21 -16.84
C GLU A 152 14.97 25.85 -15.48
N GLU A 153 14.30 26.20 -14.38
CA GLU A 153 14.75 25.85 -13.02
C GLU A 153 14.83 24.31 -12.84
N PHE A 154 13.88 23.58 -13.41
CA PHE A 154 13.88 22.13 -13.39
C PHE A 154 15.04 21.53 -14.20
N ILE A 155 15.41 22.11 -15.33
CA ILE A 155 16.57 21.70 -16.14
C ILE A 155 17.88 21.89 -15.36
N ASP A 156 18.03 23.01 -14.65
CA ASP A 156 19.23 23.30 -13.86
C ASP A 156 19.34 22.34 -12.66
N ILE A 157 18.23 22.14 -11.93
CA ILE A 157 18.17 21.18 -10.83
C ILE A 157 18.46 19.76 -11.33
N LYS A 158 17.90 19.36 -12.47
CA LYS A 158 18.13 18.06 -13.12
C LYS A 158 19.59 17.85 -13.54
N ASN A 159 20.35 18.90 -13.77
CA ASN A 159 21.76 18.79 -14.16
C ASN A 159 22.75 19.03 -13.02
N SER A 160 22.29 19.49 -11.86
CA SER A 160 23.12 19.68 -10.66
C SER A 160 23.88 18.40 -10.25
N PHE A 161 25.20 18.52 -10.16
CA PHE A 161 26.08 17.46 -9.67
C PHE A 161 25.79 17.11 -8.20
N GLU A 162 25.53 18.10 -7.37
CA GLU A 162 25.20 17.94 -5.94
C GLU A 162 23.86 17.21 -5.78
N GLY A 163 22.86 17.58 -6.59
CA GLY A 163 21.57 16.89 -6.63
C GLY A 163 21.70 15.42 -7.04
N LYS A 164 22.47 15.14 -8.10
CA LYS A 164 22.73 13.78 -8.58
C LYS A 164 23.51 12.93 -7.56
N SER A 165 24.52 13.51 -6.92
CA SER A 165 25.33 12.86 -5.89
C SER A 165 24.51 12.51 -4.65
N TRP A 166 23.70 13.44 -4.15
CA TRP A 166 22.81 13.22 -3.02
C TRP A 166 21.74 12.15 -3.32
N PHE A 167 21.09 12.19 -4.49
CA PHE A 167 20.18 11.13 -4.90
C PHE A 167 20.86 9.76 -5.07
N GLY A 168 22.10 9.75 -5.56
CA GLY A 168 22.93 8.55 -5.67
C GLY A 168 23.20 7.90 -4.31
N LEU A 169 23.59 8.69 -3.30
CA LEU A 169 23.81 8.21 -1.93
C LEU A 169 22.52 7.68 -1.28
N VAL A 170 21.39 8.37 -1.49
CA VAL A 170 20.07 7.92 -1.03
C VAL A 170 19.75 6.56 -1.66
N ASN A 171 19.91 6.38 -2.97
CA ASN A 171 19.65 5.10 -3.66
C ASN A 171 20.66 3.99 -3.31
N CYS A 172 21.93 4.31 -3.08
CA CYS A 172 22.95 3.34 -2.66
C CYS A 172 22.64 2.73 -1.28
N ASN A 173 22.10 3.50 -0.35
CA ASN A 173 21.64 2.97 0.94
C ASN A 173 20.49 1.95 0.80
N TYR A 174 19.74 1.91 -0.32
CA TYR A 174 18.73 0.87 -0.56
C TYR A 174 19.31 -0.46 -1.06
N LYS A 175 20.47 -0.45 -1.74
CA LYS A 175 21.11 -1.69 -2.18
C LYS A 175 21.67 -2.50 -1.01
N ILE A 176 22.13 -1.83 0.05
CA ILE A 176 22.78 -2.47 1.19
C ILE A 176 21.77 -3.24 2.07
N PHE A 177 20.48 -2.87 2.07
CA PHE A 177 19.44 -3.55 2.86
C PHE A 177 18.65 -4.64 2.11
N GLY A 178 18.90 -4.85 0.80
CA GLY A 178 18.09 -5.73 -0.05
C GLY A 178 18.76 -7.03 -0.53
N GLU A 179 20.08 -7.19 -0.39
CA GLU A 179 20.76 -8.41 -0.84
C GLU A 179 21.18 -9.29 0.33
N LYS A 180 20.45 -10.38 0.55
CA LYS A 180 21.04 -11.57 1.19
C LYS A 180 22.16 -12.05 0.27
N ILE A 181 23.40 -11.76 0.66
CA ILE A 181 24.56 -12.44 0.10
C ILE A 181 24.45 -13.91 0.53
N SER A 182 23.99 -14.78 -0.37
CA SER A 182 24.31 -16.20 -0.29
C SER A 182 25.81 -16.34 -0.57
N LYS A 183 26.62 -16.43 0.47
CA LYS A 183 27.96 -16.99 0.31
C LYS A 183 27.78 -18.49 0.13
N ASN A 184 27.78 -18.94 -1.13
CA ASN A 184 28.11 -20.33 -1.43
C ASN A 184 29.59 -20.51 -1.11
N SER A 185 29.85 -21.39 -0.15
CA SER A 185 31.11 -22.03 0.11
C SER A 185 31.50 -22.92 -1.07
N GLN A 186 32.66 -22.66 -1.67
CA GLN A 186 33.57 -23.68 -2.17
C GLN A 186 34.91 -23.45 -1.47
#